data_AF-A0A7J6UR33-F1
#
_entry.id   AF-A0A7J6UR33-F1
#
_cell.length_a   1.000
_cell.length_b   1.000
_cell.length_c   1.000
_cell.angle_alpha   90.00
_cell.angle_beta   90.00
_cell.angle_gamma   90.00
#
_symmetry.space_group_name_H-M   'P 1'
#
loop_
_entity.id
_entity.type
_entity.pdbx_description
1 polymer ?
#
loop_
_entity_poly.entity_id
_entity_poly.type
_entity_poly.pdbx_seq_one_letter_code
_entity_poly.pdbx_strand_id
1 'polypeptide(L)'
;CKEHNDALQELTDAGIYGPRRIPQLSELSEFVSARTGFQFRPVTGLLSGRDFLNALAFRVFFSTQYIRHHSAPMYTPEPDVIHELLGHAPMFLNPDFADFTQYIGLASLGASDDVIKKLAACYWFSVEFGLLIDFKGAVKAYGAGVLSSYGELLHATSPTNPDISIKPWDPEEAAHQEYPITTMQPVYFAAKSMEDAKIQMKAYCDRVNRPFHCVYDAESKSVFTDVDVYTRPVGMKYRPVDLSSREPL
;
A
#
# COMPACT_ATOMS: atom_id res chain seq x y z
N CYS A 1 -7.39 9.12 -9.81
CA CYS A 1 -6.60 9.51 -11.01
C CYS A 1 -7.20 8.83 -12.24
N LYS A 2 -6.60 8.95 -13.44
CA LYS A 2 -7.14 8.29 -14.64
C LYS A 2 -7.06 6.77 -14.49
N GLU A 3 -5.91 6.29 -14.04
CA GLU A 3 -5.57 4.89 -13.80
C GLU A 3 -6.60 4.22 -12.88
N HIS A 4 -6.94 4.87 -11.76
CA HIS A 4 -7.96 4.39 -10.85
C HIS A 4 -9.35 4.27 -11.50
N ASN A 5 -9.76 5.29 -12.27
CA ASN A 5 -11.07 5.32 -12.89
C ASN A 5 -11.19 4.26 -14.01
N ASP A 6 -10.15 4.09 -14.82
CA ASP A 6 -10.11 3.05 -15.84
C ASP A 6 -10.18 1.66 -15.18
N ALA A 7 -9.40 1.44 -14.12
CA ALA A 7 -9.38 0.19 -13.37
C ALA A 7 -10.74 -0.14 -12.73
N LEU A 8 -11.44 0.84 -12.16
CA LEU A 8 -12.80 0.65 -11.64
C LEU A 8 -13.79 0.26 -12.75
N GLN A 9 -13.66 0.85 -13.93
CA GLN A 9 -14.48 0.48 -15.09
C GLN A 9 -14.18 -0.95 -15.53
N GLU A 10 -12.91 -1.35 -15.64
CA GLU A 10 -12.50 -2.72 -15.99
C GLU A 10 -13.03 -3.76 -15.00
N LEU A 11 -12.93 -3.48 -13.69
CA LEU A 11 -13.46 -4.37 -12.64
C LEU A 11 -14.99 -4.47 -12.67
N THR A 12 -15.67 -3.39 -13.07
CA THR A 12 -17.14 -3.38 -13.24
C THR A 12 -17.55 -4.16 -14.48
N ASP A 13 -16.87 -3.96 -15.61
CA ASP A 13 -17.12 -4.67 -16.87
C ASP A 13 -16.87 -6.18 -16.74
N ALA A 14 -15.90 -6.57 -15.91
CA ALA A 14 -15.63 -7.96 -15.54
C ALA A 14 -16.68 -8.56 -14.57
N GLY A 15 -17.64 -7.76 -14.07
CA GLY A 15 -18.67 -8.21 -13.13
C GLY A 15 -18.17 -8.49 -11.71
N ILE A 16 -16.92 -8.11 -11.42
CA ILE A 16 -16.32 -8.21 -10.08
C ILE A 16 -16.93 -7.12 -9.19
N TYR A 17 -16.96 -5.88 -9.69
CA TYR A 17 -17.47 -4.73 -8.94
C TYR A 17 -18.92 -4.45 -9.33
N GLY A 18 -19.73 -4.05 -8.34
CA GLY A 18 -21.11 -3.65 -8.57
C GLY A 18 -21.78 -3.15 -7.30
N PRO A 19 -22.88 -2.38 -7.43
CA PRO A 19 -23.51 -1.70 -6.28
C PRO A 19 -24.26 -2.63 -5.32
N ARG A 20 -24.39 -3.93 -5.64
CA ARG A 20 -25.21 -4.88 -4.87
C ARG A 20 -24.43 -6.08 -4.33
N ARG A 21 -23.10 -6.06 -4.41
CA ARG A 21 -22.24 -7.14 -3.92
C ARG A 21 -20.91 -6.59 -3.41
N ILE A 22 -20.35 -7.23 -2.38
CA ILE A 22 -18.96 -7.00 -1.99
C ILE A 22 -18.10 -7.99 -2.79
N PRO A 23 -17.11 -7.51 -3.57
CA PRO A 23 -16.17 -8.36 -4.28
C PRO A 23 -15.51 -9.41 -3.38
N GLN A 24 -15.30 -10.61 -3.92
CA GLN A 24 -14.59 -11.67 -3.20
C GLN A 24 -13.08 -11.56 -3.43
N LEU A 25 -12.29 -11.68 -2.37
CA LEU A 25 -10.84 -11.45 -2.45
C LEU A 25 -10.13 -12.39 -3.43
N SER A 26 -10.60 -13.65 -3.54
CA SER A 26 -10.07 -14.62 -4.50
C SER A 26 -10.30 -14.20 -5.94
N GLU A 27 -11.51 -13.73 -6.28
CA GLU A 27 -11.87 -13.31 -7.64
C GLU A 27 -11.06 -12.08 -8.06
N LEU A 28 -10.90 -11.12 -7.13
CA LEU A 28 -10.09 -9.93 -7.34
C LEU A 28 -8.61 -10.30 -7.48
N SER A 29 -8.11 -11.20 -6.62
CA SER A 29 -6.71 -11.64 -6.66
C SER A 29 -6.37 -12.35 -7.96
N GLU A 30 -7.26 -13.18 -8.49
CA GLU A 30 -7.07 -13.83 -9.79
C GLU A 30 -7.01 -12.79 -10.92
N PHE A 31 -7.93 -11.83 -10.90
CA PHE A 31 -8.01 -10.78 -11.91
C PHE A 31 -6.77 -9.87 -11.92
N VAL A 32 -6.36 -9.39 -10.74
CA VAL A 32 -5.17 -8.53 -10.60
C VAL A 32 -3.90 -9.30 -10.93
N SER A 33 -3.75 -10.53 -10.44
CA SER A 33 -2.56 -11.37 -10.67
C SER A 33 -2.30 -11.66 -12.14
N ALA A 34 -3.35 -11.69 -12.97
CA ALA A 34 -3.23 -11.90 -14.41
C ALA A 34 -2.69 -10.66 -15.16
N ARG A 35 -2.69 -9.48 -14.54
CA ARG A 35 -2.32 -8.20 -15.17
C ARG A 35 -0.94 -7.70 -14.75
N THR A 36 -0.73 -7.63 -13.45
CA THR A 36 0.53 -7.35 -12.78
C THR A 36 0.70 -8.53 -11.83
N GLY A 37 1.84 -9.13 -11.54
CA GLY A 37 1.84 -10.36 -10.70
C GLY A 37 1.27 -10.26 -9.26
N PHE A 38 0.55 -9.19 -8.88
CA PHE A 38 0.01 -8.95 -7.55
C PHE A 38 -1.13 -9.90 -7.15
N GLN A 39 -1.05 -10.37 -5.91
CA GLN A 39 -2.03 -11.26 -5.31
C GLN A 39 -2.48 -10.71 -3.96
N PHE A 40 -3.74 -10.92 -3.63
CA PHE A 40 -4.27 -10.55 -2.33
C PHE A 40 -4.28 -11.75 -1.40
N ARG A 41 -3.81 -11.56 -0.17
CA ARG A 41 -3.89 -12.57 0.89
C ARG A 41 -4.70 -12.05 2.07
N PRO A 42 -5.64 -12.85 2.60
CA PRO A 42 -6.43 -12.42 3.73
C PRO A 42 -5.55 -12.25 4.98
N VAL A 43 -5.79 -11.19 5.73
CA VAL A 43 -5.20 -10.95 7.05
C VAL A 43 -6.27 -10.57 8.07
N THR A 44 -6.07 -10.93 9.33
CA THR A 44 -7.04 -10.70 10.41
C THR A 44 -6.95 -9.32 11.03
N GLY A 45 -5.91 -8.54 10.72
CA GLY A 45 -5.67 -7.23 11.30
C GLY A 45 -4.31 -6.65 10.88
N LEU A 46 -3.84 -5.64 11.60
CA LEU A 46 -2.60 -4.94 11.30
C LEU A 46 -1.36 -5.84 11.48
N LEU A 47 -0.50 -5.86 10.47
CA LEU A 47 0.81 -6.51 10.52
C LEU A 47 1.87 -5.53 11.03
N SER A 48 3.03 -6.06 11.41
CA SER A 48 4.20 -5.20 11.58
C SER A 48 4.54 -4.55 10.24
N GLY A 49 5.05 -3.30 10.26
CA GLY A 49 5.46 -2.62 9.03
C GLY A 49 6.48 -3.43 8.23
N ARG A 50 7.35 -4.19 8.91
CA ARG A 50 8.32 -5.09 8.26
C ARG A 50 7.62 -6.24 7.53
N ASP A 51 6.70 -6.94 8.16
CA ASP A 51 6.04 -8.10 7.56
C ASP A 51 5.15 -7.67 6.38
N PHE A 52 4.44 -6.55 6.53
CA PHE A 52 3.64 -5.98 5.47
C PHE A 52 4.49 -5.57 4.27
N LEU A 53 5.55 -4.78 4.47
CA LEU A 53 6.41 -4.33 3.37
C LEU A 53 7.14 -5.50 2.71
N ASN A 54 7.64 -6.47 3.48
CA ASN A 54 8.31 -7.65 2.92
C ASN A 54 7.40 -8.45 1.98
N ALA A 55 6.09 -8.51 2.24
CA ALA A 55 5.14 -9.20 1.36
C ALA A 55 5.03 -8.53 -0.01
N LEU A 56 5.14 -7.21 -0.06
CA LEU A 56 5.11 -6.44 -1.31
C LEU A 56 6.27 -6.83 -2.25
N ALA A 57 7.40 -7.29 -1.71
CA ALA A 57 8.53 -7.78 -2.50
C ALA A 57 8.15 -8.95 -3.42
N PHE A 58 7.18 -9.77 -2.97
CA PHE A 58 6.66 -10.93 -3.67
C PHE A 58 5.38 -10.63 -4.45
N ARG A 59 5.05 -9.34 -4.62
CA ARG A 59 3.75 -8.88 -5.15
C ARG A 59 2.58 -9.47 -4.36
N VAL A 60 2.70 -9.54 -3.04
CA VAL A 60 1.61 -9.99 -2.16
C VAL A 60 1.13 -8.82 -1.34
N PHE A 61 -0.15 -8.50 -1.48
CA PHE A 61 -0.82 -7.48 -0.67
C PHE A 61 -1.70 -8.17 0.37
N PHE A 62 -1.47 -7.89 1.65
CA PHE A 62 -2.32 -8.38 2.72
C PHE A 62 -3.56 -7.50 2.84
N SER A 63 -4.74 -8.10 2.74
CA SER A 63 -6.03 -7.40 2.72
C SER A 63 -6.97 -7.94 3.79
N THR A 64 -7.63 -7.05 4.49
CA THR A 64 -8.68 -7.40 5.45
C THR A 64 -9.97 -7.80 4.73
N GLN A 65 -10.83 -8.56 5.41
CA GLN A 65 -12.14 -9.00 4.87
C GLN A 65 -13.32 -8.51 5.71
N TYR A 66 -13.08 -7.92 6.88
CA TYR A 66 -14.14 -7.35 7.69
C TYR A 66 -14.62 -6.03 7.08
N ILE A 67 -15.87 -5.65 7.36
CA ILE A 67 -16.44 -4.37 6.94
C ILE A 67 -16.57 -3.45 8.16
N ARG A 68 -16.36 -2.14 7.94
CA ARG A 68 -16.54 -1.11 8.96
C ARG A 68 -17.95 -1.11 9.57
N HIS A 69 -18.07 -0.56 10.77
CA HIS A 69 -19.35 -0.48 11.46
C HIS A 69 -20.34 0.43 10.72
N HIS A 70 -21.57 -0.05 10.54
CA HIS A 70 -22.58 0.61 9.72
C HIS A 70 -23.04 1.99 10.27
N SER A 71 -22.74 2.33 11.52
CA SER A 71 -23.04 3.65 12.09
C SER A 71 -22.12 4.76 11.58
N ALA A 72 -20.97 4.42 11.02
CA ALA A 72 -19.98 5.35 10.50
C ALA A 72 -19.48 4.90 9.10
N PRO A 73 -20.36 4.82 8.08
CA PRO A 73 -19.98 4.28 6.77
C PRO A 73 -18.96 5.15 6.04
N MET A 74 -18.93 6.45 6.34
CA MET A 74 -18.09 7.43 5.65
C MET A 74 -16.64 7.49 6.14
N TYR A 75 -16.31 6.83 7.26
CA TYR A 75 -14.98 6.84 7.85
C TYR A 75 -14.72 5.61 8.70
N THR A 76 -13.50 5.07 8.62
CA THR A 76 -13.01 4.04 9.52
C THR A 76 -11.55 4.34 9.88
N PRO A 77 -11.14 4.23 11.15
CA PRO A 77 -9.73 4.37 11.54
C PRO A 77 -8.89 3.14 11.15
N GLU A 78 -9.52 1.98 10.99
CA GLU A 78 -8.86 0.73 10.61
C GLU A 78 -9.17 0.39 9.13
N PRO A 79 -8.21 -0.17 8.37
CA PRO A 79 -8.40 -0.50 6.97
C PRO A 79 -9.34 -1.70 6.84
N ASP A 80 -10.63 -1.43 6.62
CA ASP A 80 -11.64 -2.45 6.33
C ASP A 80 -11.62 -2.85 4.84
N VAL A 81 -12.39 -3.88 4.48
CA VAL A 81 -12.43 -4.38 3.10
C VAL A 81 -12.83 -3.32 2.07
N ILE A 82 -13.60 -2.29 2.46
CA ILE A 82 -13.95 -1.19 1.55
C ILE A 82 -12.71 -0.34 1.22
N HIS A 83 -11.84 -0.08 2.19
CA HIS A 83 -10.57 0.59 1.97
C HIS A 83 -9.67 -0.21 1.02
N GLU A 84 -9.59 -1.53 1.21
CA GLU A 84 -8.78 -2.39 0.35
C GLU A 84 -9.32 -2.45 -1.09
N LEU A 85 -10.63 -2.65 -1.24
CA LEU A 85 -11.26 -2.84 -2.54
C LEU A 85 -11.43 -1.54 -3.32
N LEU A 86 -11.78 -0.42 -2.67
CA LEU A 86 -11.99 0.85 -3.38
C LEU A 86 -10.75 1.74 -3.37
N GLY A 87 -9.81 1.55 -2.45
CA GLY A 87 -8.56 2.32 -2.41
C GLY A 87 -7.46 1.61 -3.19
N HIS A 88 -6.98 0.49 -2.66
CA HIS A 88 -5.78 -0.19 -3.17
C HIS A 88 -6.01 -0.97 -4.45
N ALA A 89 -7.03 -1.83 -4.46
CA ALA A 89 -7.16 -2.86 -5.48
C ALA A 89 -7.17 -2.36 -6.93
N PRO A 90 -7.86 -1.25 -7.27
CA PRO A 90 -7.85 -0.75 -8.64
C PRO A 90 -6.47 -0.25 -9.06
N MET A 91 -5.69 0.33 -8.13
CA MET A 91 -4.35 0.83 -8.44
C MET A 91 -3.37 -0.30 -8.75
N PHE A 92 -3.53 -1.49 -8.18
CA PHE A 92 -2.68 -2.65 -8.51
C PHE A 92 -2.85 -3.19 -9.93
N LEU A 93 -3.87 -2.73 -10.68
CA LEU A 93 -3.99 -3.00 -12.12
C LEU A 93 -3.04 -2.15 -12.97
N ASN A 94 -2.50 -1.05 -12.42
CA ASN A 94 -1.51 -0.23 -13.09
C ASN A 94 -0.09 -0.82 -12.90
N PRO A 95 0.63 -1.16 -13.98
CA PRO A 95 1.98 -1.73 -13.86
C PRO A 95 2.99 -0.83 -13.15
N ASP A 96 2.91 0.49 -13.34
CA ASP A 96 3.84 1.42 -12.68
C ASP A 96 3.63 1.47 -11.17
N PHE A 97 2.38 1.46 -10.73
CA PHE A 97 2.01 1.36 -9.32
C PHE A 97 2.45 0.02 -8.73
N ALA A 98 2.20 -1.09 -9.43
CA ALA A 98 2.64 -2.42 -9.00
C ALA A 98 4.17 -2.49 -8.81
N ASP A 99 4.93 -2.00 -9.80
CA ASP A 99 6.40 -1.96 -9.72
C ASP A 99 6.88 -1.02 -8.61
N PHE A 100 6.28 0.17 -8.49
CA PHE A 100 6.55 1.13 -7.41
C PHE A 100 6.42 0.45 -6.04
N THR A 101 5.30 -0.21 -5.79
CA THR A 101 5.02 -0.88 -4.51
C THR A 101 5.96 -2.07 -4.28
N GLN A 102 6.31 -2.81 -5.33
CA GLN A 102 7.27 -3.90 -5.24
C GLN A 102 8.70 -3.41 -4.92
N TYR A 103 9.12 -2.25 -5.44
CA TYR A 103 10.43 -1.68 -5.10
C TYR A 103 10.55 -1.36 -3.60
N ILE A 104 9.48 -0.85 -2.99
CA ILE A 104 9.42 -0.63 -1.54
C ILE A 104 9.63 -1.96 -0.80
N GLY A 105 8.94 -3.01 -1.21
CA GLY A 105 9.07 -4.33 -0.59
C GLY A 105 10.45 -4.95 -0.77
N LEU A 106 11.05 -4.86 -1.97
CA LEU A 106 12.40 -5.35 -2.21
C LEU A 106 13.45 -4.58 -1.40
N ALA A 107 13.24 -3.29 -1.17
CA ALA A 107 14.11 -2.47 -0.32
C ALA A 107 13.95 -2.81 1.17
N SER A 108 12.82 -3.38 1.59
CA SER A 108 12.57 -3.72 3.00
C SER A 108 13.23 -5.04 3.44
N LEU A 109 13.54 -5.95 2.50
CA LEU A 109 14.17 -7.23 2.79
C LEU A 109 15.56 -7.05 3.40
N GLY A 110 15.74 -7.53 4.63
CA GLY A 110 17.00 -7.42 5.38
C GLY A 110 17.36 -6.01 5.87
N ALA A 111 16.50 -5.01 5.65
CA ALA A 111 16.73 -3.64 6.06
C ALA A 111 16.68 -3.45 7.59
N SER A 112 17.36 -2.44 8.13
CA SER A 112 17.26 -2.06 9.54
C SER A 112 15.88 -1.49 9.89
N ASP A 113 15.51 -1.44 11.17
CA ASP A 113 14.22 -0.87 11.59
C ASP A 113 14.09 0.63 11.24
N ASP A 114 15.21 1.37 11.23
CA ASP A 114 15.24 2.77 10.78
C ASP A 114 14.83 2.90 9.30
N VAL A 115 15.38 2.03 8.45
CA VAL A 115 15.03 1.99 7.04
C VAL A 115 13.58 1.54 6.83
N ILE A 116 13.09 0.57 7.61
CA ILE A 116 11.68 0.16 7.55
C ILE A 116 10.75 1.33 7.86
N LYS A 117 11.06 2.16 8.86
CA LYS A 117 10.26 3.35 9.19
C LYS A 117 10.23 4.35 8.04
N LYS A 118 11.38 4.60 7.40
CA LYS A 118 11.49 5.50 6.24
C LYS A 118 10.70 4.98 5.04
N LEU A 119 10.81 3.69 4.72
CA LEU A 119 10.03 3.05 3.66
C LEU A 119 8.53 3.07 3.95
N ALA A 120 8.14 2.89 5.23
CA ALA A 120 6.74 3.00 5.64
C ALA A 120 6.21 4.43 5.50
N ALA A 121 7.02 5.46 5.78
CA ALA A 121 6.67 6.85 5.53
C ALA A 121 6.53 7.15 4.03
N CYS A 122 7.44 6.64 3.19
CA CYS A 122 7.28 6.73 1.73
C CYS A 122 5.97 6.07 1.29
N TYR A 123 5.67 4.86 1.78
CA TYR A 123 4.42 4.15 1.49
C TYR A 123 3.19 4.97 1.92
N TRP A 124 3.22 5.59 3.10
CA TRP A 124 2.16 6.47 3.59
C TRP A 124 1.91 7.66 2.66
N PHE A 125 2.94 8.41 2.29
CA PHE A 125 2.80 9.59 1.43
C PHE A 125 2.60 9.28 -0.06
N SER A 126 2.56 8.01 -0.44
CA SER A 126 2.34 7.57 -1.82
C SER A 126 1.15 6.61 -1.93
N VAL A 127 1.33 5.36 -1.54
CA VAL A 127 0.32 4.31 -1.67
C VAL A 127 -0.93 4.61 -0.84
N GLU A 128 -0.82 5.26 0.32
CA GLU A 128 -1.97 5.64 1.15
C GLU A 128 -2.52 7.03 0.84
N PHE A 129 -1.65 8.05 0.78
CA PHE A 129 -2.06 9.46 0.65
C PHE A 129 -1.41 10.19 -0.53
N GLY A 130 -0.94 9.48 -1.54
CA GLY A 130 -0.30 10.06 -2.70
C GLY A 130 -1.26 10.76 -3.66
N LEU A 131 -0.78 11.85 -4.24
CA LEU A 131 -1.46 12.64 -5.25
C LEU A 131 -0.69 12.64 -6.57
N LEU A 132 -1.39 12.92 -7.66
CA LEU A 132 -0.82 13.29 -8.95
C LEU A 132 -1.17 14.73 -9.26
N ILE A 133 -0.26 15.45 -9.89
CA ILE A 133 -0.51 16.80 -10.41
C ILE A 133 -0.17 16.84 -11.90
N ASP A 134 -1.17 17.17 -12.71
CA ASP A 134 -0.97 17.26 -14.17
C ASP A 134 -0.27 18.57 -14.58
N PHE A 135 0.09 18.67 -15.86
CA PHE A 135 0.76 19.86 -16.41
C PHE A 135 -0.12 21.14 -16.37
N LYS A 136 -1.44 21.00 -16.14
CA LYS A 136 -2.37 22.12 -15.97
C LYS A 136 -2.57 22.47 -14.48
N GLY A 137 -1.88 21.78 -13.57
CA GLY A 137 -1.98 21.96 -12.12
C GLY A 137 -3.19 21.26 -11.49
N ALA A 138 -3.90 20.40 -12.21
CA ALA A 138 -5.03 19.67 -11.64
C ALA A 138 -4.53 18.53 -10.76
N VAL A 139 -4.95 18.56 -9.49
CA VAL A 139 -4.62 17.55 -8.48
C VAL A 139 -5.59 16.38 -8.57
N LYS A 140 -5.07 15.15 -8.54
CA LYS A 140 -5.84 13.91 -8.56
C LYS A 140 -5.30 12.94 -7.50
N ALA A 141 -6.18 12.32 -6.72
CA ALA A 141 -5.76 11.29 -5.78
C ALA A 141 -5.41 9.96 -6.49
N TYR A 142 -4.42 9.25 -5.96
CA TYR A 142 -4.19 7.83 -6.25
C TYR A 142 -3.95 7.01 -4.97
N GLY A 143 -3.64 7.66 -3.84
CA GLY A 143 -3.49 7.00 -2.55
C GLY A 143 -4.79 6.39 -2.04
N ALA A 144 -4.72 5.17 -1.51
CA ALA A 144 -5.87 4.40 -1.06
C ALA A 144 -6.65 5.03 0.10
N GLY A 145 -5.96 5.61 1.09
CA GLY A 145 -6.56 6.38 2.17
C GLY A 145 -7.38 7.57 1.67
N VAL A 146 -6.92 8.23 0.59
CA VAL A 146 -7.66 9.34 -0.04
C VAL A 146 -8.82 8.81 -0.88
N LEU A 147 -8.62 7.76 -1.68
CA LEU A 147 -9.64 7.20 -2.57
C LEU A 147 -10.80 6.51 -1.83
N SER A 148 -10.54 5.97 -0.64
CA SER A 148 -11.53 5.24 0.17
C SER A 148 -12.23 6.09 1.24
N SER A 149 -11.85 7.37 1.36
CA SER A 149 -12.42 8.33 2.30
C SER A 149 -12.99 9.52 1.55
N TYR A 150 -14.32 9.68 1.58
CA TYR A 150 -14.99 10.80 0.93
C TYR A 150 -14.49 12.16 1.45
N GLY A 151 -14.31 12.26 2.78
CA GLY A 151 -13.82 13.48 3.42
C GLY A 151 -12.38 13.80 3.04
N GLU A 152 -11.50 12.79 3.08
CA GLU A 152 -10.08 12.96 2.71
C GLU A 152 -9.93 13.32 1.23
N LEU A 153 -10.74 12.70 0.35
CA LEU A 153 -10.73 13.02 -1.09
C LEU A 153 -11.04 14.49 -1.35
N LEU A 154 -12.08 15.03 -0.70
CA LEU A 154 -12.42 16.45 -0.80
C LEU A 154 -11.34 17.33 -0.17
N HIS A 155 -10.83 16.94 1.00
CA HIS A 155 -9.79 17.67 1.72
C HIS A 155 -8.51 17.79 0.88
N ALA A 156 -8.03 16.69 0.31
CA ALA A 156 -6.76 16.60 -0.42
C ALA A 156 -6.80 17.22 -1.83
N THR A 157 -7.96 17.21 -2.50
CA THR A 157 -8.07 17.60 -3.92
C THR A 157 -8.76 18.93 -4.16
N SER A 158 -9.24 19.59 -3.11
CA SER A 158 -9.83 20.93 -3.20
C SER A 158 -8.75 21.98 -3.52
N PRO A 159 -8.84 22.70 -4.67
CA PRO A 159 -7.80 23.65 -5.10
C PRO A 159 -7.59 24.84 -4.15
N THR A 160 -8.55 25.10 -3.28
CA THR A 160 -8.59 26.28 -2.42
C THR A 160 -8.51 25.94 -0.94
N ASN A 161 -8.18 24.69 -0.58
CA ASN A 161 -8.07 24.29 0.82
C ASN A 161 -6.80 24.90 1.44
N PRO A 162 -6.91 25.88 2.36
CA PRO A 162 -5.74 26.52 2.95
C PRO A 162 -5.07 25.65 4.03
N ASP A 163 -5.74 24.59 4.49
CA ASP A 163 -5.31 23.74 5.60
C ASP A 163 -4.35 22.61 5.16
N ILE A 164 -4.01 22.55 3.86
CA ILE A 164 -3.13 21.53 3.30
C ILE A 164 -1.90 22.14 2.63
N SER A 165 -0.79 21.40 2.70
CA SER A 165 0.41 21.65 1.92
C SER A 165 0.64 20.50 0.94
N ILE A 166 0.72 20.81 -0.36
CA ILE A 166 1.08 19.83 -1.38
C ILE A 166 2.51 20.09 -1.82
N LYS A 167 3.39 19.11 -1.60
CA LYS A 167 4.79 19.12 -1.99
C LYS A 167 5.00 18.28 -3.25
N PRO A 168 6.01 18.57 -4.10
CA PRO A 168 6.43 17.63 -5.13
C PRO A 168 6.84 16.30 -4.51
N TRP A 169 6.45 15.18 -5.11
CA TRP A 169 6.93 13.86 -4.68
C TRP A 169 8.45 13.82 -4.70
N ASP A 170 9.03 13.58 -3.52
CA ASP A 170 10.44 13.28 -3.29
C ASP A 170 10.49 12.21 -2.18
N PRO A 171 10.90 10.97 -2.48
CA PRO A 171 10.98 9.91 -1.48
C PRO A 171 11.89 10.23 -0.29
N GLU A 172 12.96 11.02 -0.51
CA GLU A 172 13.89 11.39 0.56
C GLU A 172 13.23 12.34 1.55
N GLU A 173 12.44 13.31 1.06
CA GLU A 173 11.68 14.20 1.93
C GLU A 173 10.52 13.46 2.61
N ALA A 174 9.77 12.65 1.85
CA ALA A 174 8.65 11.88 2.36
C ALA A 174 9.08 10.89 3.46
N ALA A 175 10.27 10.29 3.34
CA ALA A 175 10.83 9.37 4.34
C ALA A 175 11.04 10.00 5.73
N HIS A 176 11.17 11.33 5.80
CA HIS A 176 11.44 12.08 7.04
C HIS A 176 10.24 12.92 7.49
N GLN A 177 9.16 12.96 6.71
CA GLN A 177 7.99 13.75 7.02
C GLN A 177 7.15 13.03 8.09
N GLU A 178 6.81 13.74 9.18
CA GLU A 178 5.86 13.24 10.17
C GLU A 178 4.42 13.37 9.67
N TYR A 179 3.55 12.45 10.09
CA TYR A 179 2.13 12.42 9.71
C TYR A 179 1.22 11.98 10.87
N PRO A 180 0.00 12.53 10.95
CA PRO A 180 -1.01 12.00 11.85
C PRO A 180 -1.62 10.71 11.28
N ILE A 181 -1.97 9.76 12.15
CA ILE A 181 -2.61 8.49 11.74
C ILE A 181 -4.14 8.57 11.82
N THR A 182 -4.68 9.45 12.67
CA THR A 182 -6.12 9.46 13.03
C THR A 182 -6.87 10.72 12.57
N THR A 183 -6.19 11.66 11.94
CA THR A 183 -6.79 12.91 11.44
C THR A 183 -6.47 13.10 9.96
N MET A 184 -7.22 14.01 9.32
CA MET A 184 -6.96 14.45 7.95
C MET A 184 -5.49 14.86 7.79
N GLN A 185 -4.89 14.53 6.66
CA GLN A 185 -3.48 14.84 6.44
C GLN A 185 -3.28 16.34 6.21
N PRO A 186 -2.30 16.97 6.89
CA PRO A 186 -1.94 18.36 6.65
C PRO A 186 -0.96 18.52 5.48
N VAL A 187 -0.26 17.44 5.11
CA VAL A 187 0.76 17.44 4.06
C VAL A 187 0.53 16.26 3.13
N TYR A 188 0.58 16.52 1.83
CA TYR A 188 0.53 15.52 0.78
C TYR A 188 1.73 15.69 -0.16
N PHE A 189 2.08 14.62 -0.86
CA PHE A 189 3.06 14.65 -1.91
C PHE A 189 2.42 14.32 -3.26
N ALA A 190 2.76 15.10 -4.29
CA ALA A 190 2.22 14.97 -5.63
C ALA A 190 3.31 14.65 -6.66
N ALA A 191 3.18 13.51 -7.34
CA ALA A 191 4.02 13.14 -8.48
C ALA A 191 3.42 13.66 -9.79
N LYS A 192 4.23 13.74 -10.87
CA LYS A 192 3.73 14.18 -12.18
C LYS A 192 2.92 13.10 -12.90
N SER A 193 3.24 11.84 -12.63
CA SER A 193 2.57 10.64 -13.15
C SER A 193 2.93 9.44 -12.27
N MET A 194 2.25 8.31 -12.47
CA MET A 194 2.63 7.07 -11.80
C MET A 194 4.04 6.59 -12.22
N GLU A 195 4.40 6.78 -13.48
CA GLU A 195 5.75 6.48 -13.96
C GLU A 195 6.82 7.33 -13.28
N ASP A 196 6.59 8.65 -13.13
CA ASP A 196 7.48 9.57 -12.41
C ASP A 196 7.63 9.14 -10.95
N ALA A 197 6.52 8.83 -10.25
CA ALA A 197 6.56 8.32 -8.89
C ALA A 197 7.42 7.05 -8.78
N LYS A 198 7.23 6.09 -9.70
CA LYS A 198 7.99 4.83 -9.79
C LYS A 198 9.47 5.08 -10.00
N ILE A 199 9.85 5.93 -10.94
CA ILE A 199 11.26 6.22 -11.25
C ILE A 199 11.96 6.81 -10.02
N GLN A 200 11.34 7.79 -9.37
CA GLN A 200 11.91 8.44 -8.19
C GLN A 200 12.03 7.46 -7.01
N MET A 201 10.99 6.65 -6.78
CA MET A 201 11.01 5.66 -5.69
C MET A 201 12.04 4.55 -5.93
N LYS A 202 12.19 4.08 -7.18
CA LYS A 202 13.22 3.13 -7.54
C LYS A 202 14.61 3.71 -7.25
N ALA A 203 14.87 4.94 -7.68
CA ALA A 203 16.16 5.60 -7.45
C ALA A 203 16.47 5.75 -5.95
N TYR A 204 15.46 6.05 -5.13
CA TYR A 204 15.59 6.06 -3.67
C TYR A 204 15.92 4.67 -3.12
N CYS A 205 15.15 3.65 -3.49
CA CYS A 205 15.34 2.26 -3.06
C CYS A 205 16.72 1.72 -3.42
N ASP A 206 17.27 2.07 -4.59
CA ASP A 206 18.61 1.65 -5.02
C ASP A 206 19.73 2.22 -4.13
N ARG A 207 19.48 3.33 -3.41
CA ARG A 207 20.43 3.98 -2.49
C ARG A 207 20.25 3.55 -1.03
N VAL A 208 19.19 2.81 -0.71
CA VAL A 208 18.94 2.32 0.65
C VAL A 208 20.07 1.39 1.06
N ASN A 209 20.71 1.70 2.20
CA ASN A 209 21.77 0.86 2.73
C ASN A 209 21.20 -0.47 3.24
N ARG A 210 21.63 -1.57 2.62
CA ARG A 210 21.18 -2.92 2.95
C ARG A 210 22.35 -3.91 2.83
N PRO A 211 22.32 -5.02 3.58
CA PRO A 211 23.41 -5.99 3.59
C PRO A 211 23.59 -6.75 2.28
N PHE A 212 22.60 -6.73 1.38
CA PHE A 212 22.60 -7.43 0.10
C PHE A 212 21.58 -6.82 -0.86
N HIS A 213 21.78 -6.99 -2.16
CA HIS A 213 20.79 -6.64 -3.18
C HIS A 213 19.87 -7.83 -3.48
N CYS A 214 18.63 -7.52 -3.82
CA CYS A 214 17.58 -8.50 -4.11
C CYS A 214 17.06 -8.32 -5.53
N VAL A 215 16.83 -9.43 -6.23
CA VAL A 215 16.12 -9.48 -7.50
C VAL A 215 14.96 -10.47 -7.37
N TYR A 216 13.75 -10.03 -7.70
CA TYR A 216 12.59 -10.90 -7.75
C TYR A 216 12.53 -11.63 -9.09
N ASP A 217 12.33 -12.94 -9.04
CA ASP A 217 12.03 -13.76 -10.20
C ASP A 217 10.55 -14.10 -10.23
N ALA A 218 9.86 -13.65 -11.29
CA ALA A 218 8.42 -13.80 -11.43
C ALA A 218 8.01 -15.25 -11.77
N GLU A 219 8.89 -16.03 -12.41
CA GLU A 219 8.59 -17.42 -12.78
C GLU A 219 8.57 -18.32 -11.55
N SER A 220 9.64 -18.31 -10.75
CA SER A 220 9.73 -19.10 -9.51
C SER A 220 9.06 -18.44 -8.31
N LYS A 221 8.60 -17.17 -8.45
CA LYS A 221 8.06 -16.34 -7.36
C LYS A 221 9.00 -16.24 -6.15
N SER A 222 10.30 -16.21 -6.42
CA SER A 222 11.36 -16.20 -5.40
C SER A 222 12.20 -14.93 -5.49
N VAL A 223 12.90 -14.61 -4.40
CA VAL A 223 13.88 -13.52 -4.38
C VAL A 223 15.28 -14.13 -4.33
N PHE A 224 16.13 -13.67 -5.23
CA PHE A 224 17.54 -14.02 -5.26
C PHE A 224 18.37 -12.87 -4.70
N THR A 225 19.39 -13.22 -3.93
CA THR A 225 20.33 -12.27 -3.33
C THR A 225 21.68 -12.35 -4.03
N ASP A 226 22.40 -11.24 -4.06
CA ASP A 226 23.76 -11.16 -4.62
C ASP A 226 24.83 -11.77 -3.70
N VAL A 227 24.46 -12.14 -2.48
CA VAL A 227 25.28 -12.85 -1.50
C VAL A 227 24.45 -13.94 -0.82
N ASP A 228 25.11 -14.93 -0.21
CA ASP A 228 24.44 -15.94 0.61
C ASP A 228 23.85 -15.31 1.88
N VAL A 229 22.55 -15.53 2.11
CA VAL A 229 21.84 -15.06 3.30
C VAL A 229 21.48 -16.25 4.19
N TYR A 230 21.99 -16.25 5.41
CA TYR A 230 21.70 -17.28 6.40
C TYR A 230 20.73 -16.73 7.44
N THR A 231 19.53 -17.30 7.53
CA THR A 231 18.67 -17.04 8.68
C THR A 231 19.33 -17.63 9.92
N ARG A 232 19.49 -16.85 11.00
CA ARG A 232 19.76 -17.45 12.31
C ARG A 232 18.63 -18.45 12.56
N PRO A 233 18.91 -19.70 12.99
CA PRO A 233 17.87 -20.64 13.33
C PRO A 233 16.89 -19.95 14.29
N VAL A 234 15.66 -19.72 13.84
CA VAL A 234 14.61 -19.26 14.72
C VAL A 234 14.36 -20.45 15.62
N GLY A 235 14.92 -20.43 16.83
CA GLY A 235 14.47 -21.32 17.87
C GLY A 235 12.99 -21.02 18.08
N MET A 236 12.11 -21.80 17.46
CA MET A 236 10.68 -21.77 17.72
C MET A 236 10.48 -22.06 19.20
N LYS A 237 10.48 -21.02 20.04
CA LYS A 237 9.81 -21.10 21.33
C LYS A 237 8.32 -20.97 21.04
N TYR A 238 7.74 -22.05 20.55
CA TYR A 238 6.31 -22.26 20.71
C TYR A 238 6.08 -22.28 22.22
N ARG A 239 5.58 -21.18 22.80
CA ARG A 239 4.95 -21.24 24.12
C ARG A 239 3.52 -21.68 23.84
N PRO A 240 3.11 -22.90 24.22
CA PRO A 240 1.70 -23.23 24.22
C PRO A 240 0.98 -22.17 25.05
N VAL A 241 -0.07 -21.57 24.49
CA VAL A 241 -1.00 -20.79 25.30
C VAL A 241 -1.64 -21.77 26.27
N ASP A 242 -1.33 -21.64 27.55
CA ASP A 242 -2.02 -22.38 28.59
C ASP A 242 -3.47 -21.88 28.65
N LEU A 243 -4.40 -22.70 28.15
CA LEU A 243 -5.83 -22.41 28.12
C LEU A 243 -6.50 -22.68 29.48
N SER A 244 -5.75 -23.12 30.51
CA SER A 244 -6.35 -23.44 31.82
C SER A 244 -6.60 -22.22 32.72
N SER A 245 -6.25 -21.00 32.31
CA SER A 245 -6.37 -19.79 33.12
C SER A 245 -7.47 -18.82 32.66
N ARG A 246 -8.53 -19.31 32.01
CA ARG A 246 -9.76 -18.52 31.85
C ARG A 246 -10.56 -18.55 33.14
N GLU A 247 -10.43 -17.52 33.96
CA GLU A 247 -11.46 -17.18 34.94
C GLU A 247 -12.76 -16.82 34.19
N PRO A 248 -13.93 -17.33 34.63
CA PRO A 248 -15.21 -17.04 34.00
C PRO A 248 -15.65 -15.59 34.29
N LEU A 249 -16.32 -15.02 33.27
CA LEU A 249 -16.84 -13.65 33.12
C LEU A 249 -17.47 -13.02 34.37
#